data_AF-A0A7X6BH34-F1
#
_entry.id   AF-A0A7X6BH34-F1
#
_cell.length_a   1.000
_cell.length_b   1.000
_cell.length_c   1.000
_cell.angle_alpha   90.00
_cell.angle_beta   90.00
_cell.angle_gamma   90.00
#
_symmetry.space_group_name_H-M   'P 1'
#
loop_
_entity.id
_entity.type
_entity.pdbx_description
1 polymer ?
#
loop_
_entity_poly.entity_id
_entity_poly.type
_entity_poly.pdbx_seq_one_letter_code
_entity_poly.pdbx_strand_id
1 'polypeptide(L)'
;MNAPANILPKRIAQYEPQVRTFVPGIEGEEIALRCAILFARDQATRGLTRCSAEAAGTLAEVERLARDVAFARIPLDILRDIRAQLIRLLSCATGLETIAYRIAHPDGGGVDARG
;
A
#
# COMPACT_ATOMS: atom_id res chain seq x y z
N MET A 1 -29.32 -13.84 -4.57
CA MET A 1 -28.25 -13.13 -5.31
C MET A 1 -26.97 -13.29 -4.51
N ASN A 2 -26.03 -14.14 -4.95
CA ASN A 2 -24.75 -14.32 -4.27
C ASN A 2 -23.81 -13.18 -4.70
N ALA A 3 -23.38 -12.34 -3.76
CA ALA A 3 -22.31 -11.38 -4.01
C ALA A 3 -21.04 -12.16 -4.42
N PRO A 4 -20.26 -11.68 -5.40
CA PRO A 4 -19.00 -12.33 -5.74
C PRO A 4 -18.10 -12.29 -4.52
N ALA A 5 -17.62 -13.46 -4.09
CA ALA A 5 -16.59 -13.58 -3.07
C ALA A 5 -15.48 -12.57 -3.42
N ASN A 6 -15.17 -11.67 -2.51
CA ASN A 6 -14.16 -10.64 -2.68
C ASN A 6 -12.78 -11.33 -2.69
N ILE A 7 -12.42 -11.92 -3.84
CA ILE A 7 -11.18 -12.67 -4.00
C ILE A 7 -10.04 -11.65 -3.93
N LEU A 8 -9.34 -11.65 -2.81
CA LEU A 8 -8.10 -10.91 -2.65
C LEU A 8 -7.13 -11.27 -3.79
N PRO A 9 -6.51 -10.29 -4.45
CA PRO A 9 -5.44 -10.56 -5.39
C PRO A 9 -4.40 -11.50 -4.77
N LYS A 10 -3.87 -12.48 -5.53
CA LYS A 10 -2.94 -13.51 -5.01
C LYS A 10 -1.76 -12.91 -4.21
N ARG A 11 -1.26 -11.75 -4.65
CA ARG A 11 -0.16 -11.01 -3.98
C ARG A 11 -0.53 -10.45 -2.60
N ILE A 12 -1.81 -10.28 -2.32
CA ILE A 12 -2.31 -9.80 -1.03
C ILE A 12 -2.71 -11.02 -0.16
N ALA A 13 -3.27 -12.07 -0.76
CA ALA A 13 -3.65 -13.29 -0.04
C ALA A 13 -2.46 -13.99 0.67
N GLN A 14 -1.23 -13.83 0.17
CA GLN A 14 -0.03 -14.41 0.79
C GLN A 14 0.23 -13.94 2.24
N TYR A 15 -0.34 -12.80 2.66
CA TYR A 15 -0.18 -12.28 4.02
C TYR A 15 -1.16 -12.91 5.01
N GLU A 16 -2.17 -13.64 4.54
CA GLU A 16 -3.22 -14.21 5.40
C GLU A 16 -2.67 -15.13 6.50
N PRO A 17 -1.71 -16.04 6.25
CA PRO A 17 -1.13 -16.86 7.31
C PRO A 17 -0.53 -16.01 8.44
N GLN A 18 0.22 -14.96 8.09
CA GLN A 18 0.80 -14.05 9.06
C GLN A 18 -0.28 -13.33 9.87
N VAL A 19 -1.30 -12.79 9.20
CA VAL A 19 -2.42 -12.11 9.87
C VAL A 19 -3.13 -13.03 10.85
N ARG A 20 -3.44 -14.28 10.47
CA ARG A 20 -4.09 -15.26 11.34
C ARG A 20 -3.23 -15.66 12.54
N THR A 21 -1.91 -15.70 12.38
CA THR A 21 -0.98 -15.98 13.48
C THR A 21 -0.97 -14.85 14.52
N PHE A 22 -0.91 -13.58 14.09
CA PHE A 22 -0.76 -12.45 15.00
C PHE A 22 -2.07 -11.85 15.51
N VAL A 23 -3.17 -12.06 14.77
CA VAL A 23 -4.51 -11.61 15.15
C VAL A 23 -5.45 -12.82 14.99
N PRO A 24 -5.52 -13.72 15.99
CA PRO A 24 -6.36 -14.91 15.90
C PRO A 24 -7.85 -14.55 15.98
N GLY A 25 -8.68 -15.33 15.28
CA GLY A 25 -10.15 -15.24 15.36
C GLY A 25 -10.81 -14.18 14.47
N ILE A 26 -10.04 -13.47 13.64
CA ILE A 26 -10.60 -12.56 12.63
C ILE A 26 -10.85 -13.29 11.32
N GLU A 27 -11.86 -12.86 10.58
CA GLU A 27 -12.29 -13.50 9.33
C GLU A 27 -12.81 -12.45 8.33
N GLY A 28 -13.06 -12.90 7.10
CA GLY A 28 -13.73 -12.09 6.07
C GLY A 28 -13.01 -10.80 5.72
N GLU A 29 -13.72 -9.68 5.83
CA GLU A 29 -13.22 -8.37 5.42
C GLU A 29 -12.00 -7.92 6.25
N GLU A 30 -11.96 -8.23 7.54
CA GLU A 30 -10.86 -7.76 8.39
C GLU A 30 -9.52 -8.36 7.95
N ILE A 31 -9.49 -9.66 7.62
CA ILE A 31 -8.32 -10.31 7.03
C ILE A 31 -7.91 -9.59 5.74
N ALA A 32 -8.88 -9.30 4.86
CA ALA A 32 -8.61 -8.64 3.59
C ALA A 32 -7.94 -7.28 3.78
N LEU A 33 -8.43 -6.48 4.74
CA LEU A 33 -7.89 -5.16 5.05
C LEU A 33 -6.48 -5.26 5.64
N ARG A 34 -6.25 -6.15 6.60
CA ARG A 34 -4.91 -6.32 7.22
C ARG A 34 -3.89 -6.82 6.23
N CYS A 35 -4.26 -7.78 5.37
CA CYS A 35 -3.39 -8.23 4.29
C CYS A 35 -3.06 -7.09 3.31
N ALA A 36 -4.03 -6.23 2.97
CA ALA A 36 -3.80 -5.07 2.11
C ALA A 36 -2.86 -4.04 2.77
N ILE A 37 -2.97 -3.84 4.08
CA ILE A 37 -2.07 -2.96 4.85
C ILE A 37 -0.64 -3.51 4.87
N LEU A 38 -0.47 -4.81 5.08
CA LEU A 38 0.86 -5.46 5.01
C LEU A 38 1.45 -5.39 3.61
N PHE A 39 0.63 -5.57 2.57
CA PHE A 39 1.07 -5.36 1.20
C PHE A 39 1.53 -3.91 0.96
N ALA A 40 0.79 -2.92 1.46
CA ALA A 40 1.17 -1.51 1.35
C ALA A 40 2.50 -1.22 2.07
N ARG A 41 2.71 -1.78 3.26
CA ARG A 41 3.99 -1.72 3.98
C ARG A 41 5.14 -2.23 3.11
N ASP A 42 4.99 -3.44 2.57
CA ASP A 42 6.06 -4.07 1.80
C ASP A 42 6.34 -3.33 0.49
N GLN A 43 5.34 -2.73 -0.14
CA GLN A 43 5.54 -1.82 -1.28
C GLN A 43 6.34 -0.59 -0.86
N ALA A 44 6.01 0.02 0.27
CA ALA A 44 6.75 1.16 0.80
C ALA A 44 8.20 0.82 1.14
N THR A 45 8.43 -0.28 1.85
CA THR A 45 9.77 -0.79 2.19
C THR A 45 10.62 -1.00 0.93
N ARG A 46 10.04 -1.59 -0.13
CA ARG A 46 10.75 -1.77 -1.40
C ARG A 46 11.00 -0.44 -2.10
N GLY A 47 10.01 0.45 -2.11
CA GLY A 47 10.10 1.78 -2.72
C GLY A 47 11.21 2.64 -2.11
N LEU A 48 11.37 2.59 -0.78
CA LEU A 48 12.42 3.34 -0.05
C LEU A 48 13.85 3.05 -0.54
N THR A 49 14.10 1.89 -1.15
CA THR A 49 15.43 1.55 -1.67
C THR A 49 15.79 2.24 -2.98
N ARG A 50 14.81 2.86 -3.67
CA ARG A 50 14.96 3.36 -5.05
C ARG A 50 14.26 4.69 -5.31
N CYS A 51 13.67 5.31 -4.29
CA CYS A 51 12.90 6.54 -4.47
C CYS A 51 13.79 7.78 -4.42
N SER A 52 13.26 8.87 -4.97
CA SER A 52 13.71 10.24 -4.73
C SER A 52 13.63 10.62 -3.25
N ALA A 53 14.35 11.68 -2.87
CA ALA A 53 14.28 12.24 -1.52
C ALA A 53 12.87 12.76 -1.18
N GLU A 54 12.18 13.30 -2.20
CA GLU A 54 10.84 13.86 -2.11
C GLU A 54 9.81 12.79 -1.73
N ALA A 55 9.88 11.61 -2.34
CA ALA A 55 8.96 10.51 -2.02
C ALA A 55 9.34 9.73 -0.76
N ALA A 56 10.62 9.78 -0.34
CA ALA A 56 11.14 8.99 0.77
C ALA A 56 10.38 9.23 2.07
N GLY A 57 10.07 10.49 2.42
CA GLY A 57 9.30 10.83 3.62
C GLY A 57 7.91 10.19 3.62
N THR A 58 7.20 10.28 2.49
CA THR A 58 5.86 9.69 2.33
C THR A 58 5.90 8.17 2.44
N LEU A 59 6.88 7.51 1.81
CA LEU A 59 7.02 6.06 1.89
C LEU A 59 7.41 5.59 3.31
N ALA A 60 8.26 6.34 4.01
CA ALA A 60 8.63 6.06 5.40
C ALA A 60 7.41 6.10 6.33
N GLU A 61 6.51 7.09 6.15
CA GLU A 61 5.27 7.16 6.93
C GLU A 61 4.31 6.02 6.59
N VAL A 62 4.18 5.61 5.32
CA VAL A 62 3.37 4.42 4.96
C VAL A 62 3.92 3.18 5.65
N GLU A 63 5.23 2.96 5.60
CA GLU A 63 5.88 1.81 6.23
C GLU A 63 5.63 1.80 7.74
N ARG A 64 5.89 2.92 8.41
CA ARG A 64 5.72 3.08 9.85
C ARG A 64 4.27 2.88 10.28
N LEU A 65 3.32 3.59 9.66
CA LEU A 65 1.89 3.48 9.99
C LEU A 65 1.38 2.06 9.75
N ALA A 66 1.70 1.46 8.61
CA ALA A 66 1.26 0.10 8.31
C ALA A 66 1.83 -0.93 9.29
N ARG A 67 3.09 -0.75 9.73
CA ARG A 67 3.71 -1.58 10.78
C ARG A 67 2.96 -1.45 12.11
N ASP A 68 2.62 -0.24 12.52
CA ASP A 68 1.94 0.02 13.80
C ASP A 68 0.53 -0.56 13.82
N VAL A 69 -0.19 -0.53 12.68
CA VAL A 69 -1.62 -0.83 12.64
C VAL A 69 -1.96 -2.24 12.13
N ALA A 70 -1.08 -2.91 11.37
CA ALA A 70 -1.38 -4.19 10.72
C ALA A 70 -1.89 -5.27 11.68
N PHE A 71 -1.43 -5.26 12.92
CA PHE A 71 -1.81 -6.23 13.96
C PHE A 71 -2.48 -5.57 15.18
N ALA A 72 -2.71 -4.26 15.16
CA ALA A 72 -3.38 -3.55 16.25
C ALA A 72 -4.85 -3.98 16.36
N ARG A 73 -5.37 -4.05 17.59
CA ARG A 73 -6.80 -4.23 17.84
C ARG A 73 -7.51 -2.89 17.72
N ILE A 74 -8.05 -2.63 16.53
CA ILE A 74 -8.77 -1.40 16.21
C ILE A 74 -10.12 -1.74 15.55
N PRO A 75 -11.12 -0.86 15.66
CA PRO A 75 -12.40 -1.04 14.99
C PRO A 75 -12.26 -1.17 13.47
N LEU A 76 -13.14 -1.96 12.85
CA LEU A 76 -13.07 -2.32 11.44
C LEU A 76 -13.24 -1.10 10.51
N ASP A 77 -14.09 -0.15 10.88
CA ASP A 77 -14.26 1.14 10.18
C ASP A 77 -12.97 1.96 10.17
N ILE A 78 -12.28 2.06 11.32
CA ILE A 78 -10.98 2.72 11.41
C ILE A 78 -9.92 2.00 10.55
N LEU A 79 -9.94 0.66 10.52
CA LEU A 79 -9.05 -0.13 9.68
C LEU A 79 -9.28 0.13 8.17
N ARG A 80 -10.55 0.29 7.74
CA ARG A 80 -10.88 0.67 6.36
C ARG A 80 -10.33 2.05 6.01
N ASP A 81 -10.49 3.01 6.92
CA ASP A 81 -10.02 4.38 6.73
C ASP A 81 -8.50 4.42 6.62
N ILE A 82 -7.80 3.73 7.52
CA ILE A 82 -6.34 3.60 7.48
C ILE A 82 -5.89 3.00 6.15
N ARG A 83 -6.50 1.89 5.70
CA ARG A 83 -6.17 1.29 4.40
C ARG A 83 -6.35 2.31 3.27
N ALA A 84 -7.46 3.06 3.27
CA ALA A 84 -7.70 4.08 2.26
C ALA A 84 -6.63 5.19 2.28
N GLN A 85 -6.21 5.65 3.46
CA GLN A 85 -5.15 6.66 3.57
C GLN A 85 -3.79 6.13 3.12
N LEU A 86 -3.42 4.90 3.49
CA LEU A 86 -2.15 4.29 3.04
C LEU A 86 -2.08 4.17 1.52
N ILE A 87 -3.19 3.81 0.86
CA ILE A 87 -3.26 3.78 -0.61
C ILE A 87 -3.04 5.18 -1.20
N ARG A 88 -3.68 6.21 -0.63
CA ARG A 88 -3.50 7.60 -1.08
C ARG A 88 -2.06 8.07 -0.93
N LEU A 89 -1.41 7.74 0.19
CA LEU A 89 -0.01 8.07 0.42
C LEU A 89 0.92 7.35 -0.56
N LEU A 90 0.68 6.07 -0.85
CA LEU A 90 1.43 5.35 -1.90
C LEU A 90 1.26 5.98 -3.29
N SER A 91 0.04 6.38 -3.65
CA SER A 91 -0.22 7.10 -4.89
C SER A 91 0.48 8.47 -4.91
N CYS A 92 0.48 9.18 -3.79
CA CYS A 92 1.19 10.45 -3.65
C CYS A 92 2.70 10.27 -3.85
N ALA A 93 3.31 9.27 -3.20
CA ALA A 93 4.73 8.96 -3.38
C ALA A 93 5.06 8.64 -4.85
N THR A 94 4.21 7.89 -5.55
CA THR A 94 4.38 7.60 -6.97
C THR A 94 4.28 8.86 -7.84
N GLY A 95 3.39 9.79 -7.48
CA GLY A 95 3.28 11.11 -8.11
C GLY A 95 4.56 11.94 -7.93
N LEU A 96 5.11 11.96 -6.71
CA LEU A 96 6.37 12.64 -6.41
C LEU A 96 7.53 12.06 -7.22
N GLU A 97 7.64 10.74 -7.33
CA GLU A 97 8.64 10.08 -8.20
C GLU A 97 8.50 10.51 -9.66
N THR A 98 7.27 10.59 -10.16
CA THR A 98 7.00 11.00 -11.54
C THR A 98 7.44 12.45 -11.78
N ILE A 99 7.17 13.33 -10.81
CA ILE A 99 7.57 14.73 -10.87
C ILE A 99 9.10 14.86 -10.79
N ALA A 100 9.73 14.20 -9.82
CA ALA A 100 11.18 14.18 -9.65
C ALA A 100 11.90 13.69 -10.92
N TYR A 101 11.38 12.62 -11.53
CA TYR A 101 11.90 12.11 -12.80
C TYR A 101 11.83 13.14 -13.92
N ARG A 102 10.69 13.84 -14.08
CA ARG A 102 10.51 14.88 -15.10
C ARG A 102 11.42 16.09 -14.87
N ILE A 103 11.65 16.47 -13.61
CA ILE A 103 12.58 17.56 -13.27
C ILE A 103 14.02 17.16 -13.59
N ALA A 104 14.41 15.92 -13.31
CA ALA A 104 15.75 15.41 -13.62
C ALA A 104 15.98 15.18 -15.14
N HIS A 105 14.90 14.98 -15.91
CA HIS A 105 14.94 14.73 -17.36
C HIS A 105 14.03 15.71 -18.12
N PRO A 106 14.35 17.03 -18.11
CA PRO A 106 13.48 18.07 -18.66
C PRO A 106 13.25 17.91 -20.18
N ASP A 107 14.20 17.33 -20.91
CA ASP A 107 14.13 17.13 -22.36
C ASP A 107 13.45 15.80 -22.76
N GLY A 108 13.15 14.92 -21.80
CA GLY A 108 12.60 13.57 -22.03
C GLY A 108 11.07 13.46 -21.94
N GLY A 109 10.35 14.59 -21.94
CA GLY A 109 8.90 14.65 -21.67
C GLY A 109 7.98 14.37 -22.86
N GLY A 110 8.51 14.02 -24.03
CA GLY A 110 7.73 13.60 -25.19
C GLY A 110 7.97 12.12 -25.47
N VAL A 111 7.26 11.23 -24.78
CA VAL A 111 7.08 9.88 -25.33
C VAL A 111 5.99 10.02 -26.38
N ASP A 112 6.41 9.94 -27.64
CA ASP A 112 5.53 9.82 -28.79
C ASP A 112 4.43 8.81 -28.50
N ALA A 113 3.18 9.28 -28.61
CA ALA A 113 2.05 8.44 -28.90
C ALA A 113 2.25 7.86 -30.32
N ARG A 114 2.96 6.73 -30.45
CA ARG A 114 2.92 5.78 -31.59
C ARG A 114 3.87 4.59 -31.35
N GLY A 115 3.30 3.39 -31.30
CA GLY A 115 4.00 2.10 -31.29
C GLY A 115 3.13 0.99 -30.74
#